data_AF-A0A844AR92-F1
#
_entry.id   AF-A0A844AR92-F1
#
_cell.length_a   1.000
_cell.length_b   1.000
_cell.length_c   1.000
_cell.angle_alpha   90.00
_cell.angle_beta   90.00
_cell.angle_gamma   90.00
#
_symmetry.space_group_name_H-M   'P 1'
#
loop_
_entity.id
_entity.type
_entity.pdbx_description
1 polymer ?
#
loop_
_entity_poly.entity_id
_entity_poly.type
_entity_poly.pdbx_seq_one_letter_code
_entity_poly.pdbx_strand_id
1 'polypeptide(L)'
;MKKWMWWVTGLVVAPALMLAVIALGLQRWVHSDDFRGFVADQVSSAVGVPVELGSIDVDVWPLPAVALNHVRVLSQPPLTLERIIARPSYAPLLRGRLEVKTVIVRNAVVPQAAVAAIGAALRKKPAPADKAATPAEPAATGVKVAMPRKVVLDGISWVSEKGLTTTVDATAEFDEAGLPGNASLEVKKGHLAGAKASVVREADHWAVRVQIGGGTMAGQLKLASGDKALSVLQGELETRNVEIAALTAPSRTLTGKLEASTTLKAEFAAPSALADVLRTQTKFTVRGAVVHGVDLAQAVKAVGTSRGGETHLDALAGNVVTQGRAVQLNSLVATSGVLSASGNVAMSPNKALSGRITVDLVSGAAGGALGIPLAVGGTLDEPSVSLSRGALVGAAIGTVIAPGLGTGGGAKIGDAIGTGLKGLFGK
;
A
#
# COMPACT_ATOMS: atom_id res chain seq x y z
N MET A 1 -54.50 -10.35 42.55
CA MET A 1 -53.70 -10.21 41.31
C MET A 1 -53.02 -8.85 41.14
N LYS A 2 -53.64 -7.71 41.52
CA LYS A 2 -53.05 -6.36 41.34
C LYS A 2 -51.78 -6.07 42.17
N LYS A 3 -51.63 -6.68 43.36
CA LYS A 3 -50.45 -6.49 44.24
C LYS A 3 -49.20 -7.24 43.78
N TRP A 4 -49.35 -8.38 43.08
CA TRP A 4 -48.23 -9.17 42.59
C TRP A 4 -47.56 -8.51 41.37
N MET A 5 -48.36 -7.90 40.49
CA MET A 5 -47.85 -7.16 39.34
C MET A 5 -47.00 -5.94 39.77
N TRP A 6 -47.34 -5.27 40.87
CA TRP A 6 -46.56 -4.12 41.38
C TRP A 6 -45.20 -4.54 41.98
N TRP A 7 -45.12 -5.72 42.58
CA TRP A 7 -43.87 -6.29 43.09
C TRP A 7 -42.95 -6.76 41.96
N VAL A 8 -43.49 -7.40 40.91
CA VAL A 8 -42.70 -7.81 39.74
C VAL A 8 -42.23 -6.58 38.94
N THR A 9 -43.05 -5.54 38.82
CA THR A 9 -42.66 -4.30 38.16
C THR A 9 -41.59 -3.55 38.99
N GLY A 10 -41.73 -3.51 40.32
CA GLY A 10 -40.71 -2.94 41.22
C GLY A 10 -39.37 -3.69 41.19
N LEU A 11 -39.39 -5.02 41.07
CA LEU A 11 -38.19 -5.86 41.01
C LEU A 11 -37.39 -5.67 39.71
N VAL A 12 -38.02 -5.24 38.62
CA VAL A 12 -37.35 -4.96 37.32
C VAL A 12 -37.03 -3.47 37.16
N VAL A 13 -37.91 -2.58 37.61
CA VAL A 13 -37.76 -1.13 37.44
C VAL A 13 -36.74 -0.53 38.42
N ALA A 14 -36.65 -1.03 39.66
CA ALA A 14 -35.67 -0.54 40.63
C ALA A 14 -34.21 -0.80 40.23
N PRO A 15 -33.79 -2.01 39.79
CA PRO A 15 -32.44 -2.22 39.29
C PRO A 15 -32.17 -1.49 37.97
N ALA A 16 -33.18 -1.31 37.11
CA ALA A 16 -33.04 -0.51 35.89
C ALA A 16 -32.81 0.98 36.20
N LEU A 17 -33.51 1.55 37.18
CA LEU A 17 -33.30 2.91 37.67
C LEU A 17 -31.94 3.05 38.36
N MET A 18 -31.52 2.06 39.16
CA MET A 18 -30.21 2.06 39.80
C MET A 18 -29.07 2.00 38.78
N LEU A 19 -29.20 1.16 37.75
CA LEU A 19 -28.27 1.14 36.61
C LEU A 19 -28.27 2.47 35.85
N ALA A 20 -29.43 3.11 35.67
CA ALA A 20 -29.52 4.43 35.05
C ALA A 20 -28.85 5.53 35.89
N VAL A 21 -28.99 5.51 37.22
CA VAL A 21 -28.32 6.46 38.12
C VAL A 21 -26.80 6.24 38.15
N ILE A 22 -26.35 4.97 38.18
CA ILE A 22 -24.92 4.63 38.09
C ILE A 22 -24.35 5.06 36.73
N ALA A 23 -25.09 4.82 35.66
CA ALA A 23 -24.75 5.27 34.31
C ALA A 23 -24.64 6.79 34.19
N LEU A 24 -25.60 7.53 34.74
CA LEU A 24 -25.58 9.00 34.78
C LEU A 24 -24.42 9.53 35.64
N GLY A 25 -24.10 8.85 36.75
CA GLY A 25 -22.93 9.15 37.59
C GLY A 25 -21.61 8.94 36.85
N LEU A 26 -21.46 7.80 36.16
CA LEU A 26 -20.30 7.50 35.31
C LEU A 26 -20.18 8.49 34.15
N GLN A 27 -21.29 8.83 33.49
CA GLN A 27 -21.32 9.81 32.42
C GLN A 27 -20.82 11.18 32.90
N ARG A 28 -21.27 11.64 34.07
CA ARG A 28 -20.85 12.91 34.68
C ARG A 28 -19.38 12.89 35.10
N TRP A 29 -18.88 11.76 35.59
CA TRP A 29 -17.48 11.60 35.98
C TRP A 29 -16.53 11.58 34.77
N VAL A 30 -16.90 10.87 33.71
CA VAL A 30 -16.10 10.77 32.47
C VAL A 30 -16.03 12.10 31.71
N HIS A 31 -17.02 12.98 31.87
CA HIS A 31 -16.98 14.34 31.33
C HIS A 31 -16.03 15.30 32.08
N SER A 32 -15.49 14.92 33.25
CA SER A 32 -14.58 15.79 34.01
C SER A 32 -13.23 15.99 33.30
N ASP A 33 -12.65 17.19 33.43
CA ASP A 33 -11.36 17.51 32.82
C ASP A 33 -10.21 16.67 33.41
N ASP A 34 -10.30 16.31 34.70
CA ASP A 34 -9.33 15.45 35.39
C ASP A 34 -9.24 14.04 34.78
N PHE A 35 -10.40 13.45 34.44
CA PHE A 35 -10.44 12.15 33.80
C PHE A 35 -9.86 12.20 32.38
N ARG A 36 -10.10 13.29 31.64
CA ARG A 36 -9.49 13.50 30.31
C ARG A 36 -7.97 13.57 30.38
N GLY A 37 -7.43 14.33 31.34
CA GLY A 37 -5.99 14.43 31.57
C GLY A 37 -5.36 13.08 31.91
N PHE A 38 -5.98 12.33 32.83
CA PHE A 38 -5.52 10.99 33.19
C PHE A 38 -5.50 10.02 32.01
N VAL A 39 -6.57 10.00 31.20
CA VAL A 39 -6.65 9.14 30.00
C VAL A 39 -5.64 9.58 28.94
N ALA A 40 -5.47 10.89 28.73
CA ALA A 40 -4.48 11.44 27.81
C ALA A 40 -3.05 11.03 28.21
N ASP A 41 -2.71 11.07 29.49
CA ASP A 41 -1.40 10.67 30.00
C ASP A 41 -1.16 9.16 29.86
N GLN A 42 -2.17 8.33 30.15
CA GLN A 42 -2.07 6.88 29.94
C GLN A 42 -1.91 6.52 28.45
N VAL A 43 -2.69 7.15 27.57
CA VAL A 43 -2.60 6.93 26.12
C VAL A 43 -1.27 7.44 25.57
N SER A 44 -0.81 8.61 26.01
CA SER A 44 0.51 9.15 25.65
C SER A 44 1.66 8.25 26.10
N SER A 45 1.53 7.64 27.28
CA SER A 45 2.51 6.68 27.80
C SER A 45 2.54 5.37 27.02
N ALA A 46 1.39 4.91 26.54
CA ALA A 46 1.27 3.69 25.73
C ALA A 46 1.75 3.91 24.28
N VAL A 47 1.41 5.05 23.67
CA VAL A 47 1.76 5.39 22.27
C VAL A 47 3.17 6.00 22.15
N GLY A 48 3.71 6.55 23.25
CA GLY A 48 5.03 7.19 23.28
C GLY A 48 5.07 8.59 22.66
N VAL A 49 3.91 9.19 22.37
CA VAL A 49 3.76 10.53 21.78
C VAL A 49 2.63 11.24 22.51
N PRO A 50 2.76 12.55 22.82
CA PRO A 50 1.71 13.30 23.50
C PRO A 50 0.40 13.33 22.69
N VAL A 51 -0.70 13.06 23.37
CA VAL A 51 -2.07 13.05 22.82
C VAL A 51 -2.93 14.05 23.56
N GLU A 52 -3.62 14.91 22.81
CA GLU A 52 -4.68 15.78 23.30
C GLU A 52 -6.04 15.15 23.01
N LEU A 53 -6.96 15.23 23.97
CA LEU A 53 -8.32 14.74 23.87
C LEU A 53 -9.28 15.91 24.06
N GLY A 54 -10.27 16.07 23.17
CA GLY A 54 -11.28 17.13 23.29
C GLY A 54 -12.33 16.80 24.36
N SER A 55 -13.14 15.77 24.10
CA SER A 55 -14.16 15.28 25.04
C SER A 55 -14.25 13.76 25.04
N ILE A 56 -14.76 13.22 26.15
CA ILE A 56 -15.05 11.79 26.31
C ILE A 56 -16.53 11.65 26.61
N ASP A 57 -17.26 11.01 25.71
CA ASP A 57 -18.67 10.70 25.90
C ASP A 57 -18.83 9.21 26.26
N VAL A 58 -19.78 8.93 27.14
CA VAL A 58 -20.23 7.57 27.41
C VAL A 58 -21.69 7.49 27.00
N ASP A 59 -21.93 6.84 25.87
CA ASP A 59 -23.27 6.46 25.47
C ASP A 59 -23.64 5.22 26.30
N VAL A 60 -24.78 5.23 26.98
CA VAL A 60 -25.24 4.11 27.83
C VAL A 60 -26.47 3.43 27.21
N TRP A 61 -27.24 4.16 26.40
CA TRP A 61 -28.48 3.69 25.77
C TRP A 61 -28.56 4.18 24.32
N PRO A 62 -29.04 3.38 23.34
CA PRO A 62 -29.52 2.00 23.43
C PRO A 62 -28.42 0.91 23.43
N LEU A 63 -27.18 1.26 23.14
CA LEU A 63 -26.02 0.34 23.19
C LEU A 63 -24.84 1.07 23.84
N PRO A 64 -24.32 0.61 24.99
CA PRO A 64 -23.21 1.27 25.64
C PRO A 64 -21.97 1.34 24.76
N ALA A 65 -21.36 2.52 24.72
CA ALA A 65 -20.15 2.82 23.97
C ALA A 65 -19.38 3.95 24.66
N VAL A 66 -18.06 3.94 24.54
CA VAL A 66 -17.22 5.08 24.93
C VAL A 66 -16.76 5.76 23.65
N ALA A 67 -16.99 7.06 23.52
CA ALA A 67 -16.55 7.85 22.40
C ALA A 67 -15.51 8.90 22.84
N LEU A 68 -14.37 8.92 22.17
CA LEU A 68 -13.37 9.99 22.30
C LEU A 68 -13.54 10.93 21.12
N ASN A 69 -13.74 12.22 21.38
CA ASN A 69 -13.88 13.23 20.33
C ASN A 69 -12.63 14.13 20.26
N HIS A 70 -12.32 14.57 19.04
CA HIS A 70 -11.21 15.47 18.72
C HIS A 70 -9.88 15.00 19.31
N VAL A 71 -9.49 13.77 19.00
CA VAL A 71 -8.20 13.22 19.41
C VAL A 71 -7.13 13.78 18.50
N ARG A 72 -6.13 14.47 19.08
CA ARG A 72 -4.98 15.00 18.35
C ARG A 72 -3.71 14.37 18.90
N VAL A 73 -3.01 13.63 18.05
CA VAL A 73 -1.66 13.17 18.38
C VAL A 73 -0.71 14.25 17.91
N LEU A 74 0.03 14.84 18.84
CA LEU A 74 0.99 15.91 18.58
C LEU A 74 2.30 15.33 17.99
N SER A 75 2.17 14.62 16.89
CA SER A 75 3.26 14.28 16.00
C SER A 75 3.59 15.47 15.09
N GLN A 76 4.79 15.53 14.53
CA GLN A 76 5.13 16.47 13.46
C GLN A 76 5.18 15.69 12.14
N PRO A 77 4.17 15.80 11.25
CA PRO A 77 2.92 16.58 11.31
C PRO A 77 1.83 15.95 12.20
N PRO A 78 0.81 16.72 12.65
CA PRO A 78 -0.18 16.25 13.61
C PRO A 78 -1.15 15.24 12.98
N LEU A 79 -1.46 14.18 13.71
CA LEU A 79 -2.49 13.21 13.35
C LEU A 79 -3.77 13.56 14.10
N THR A 80 -4.87 13.68 13.38
CA THR A 80 -6.16 14.12 13.96
C THR A 80 -7.21 13.06 13.73
N LEU A 81 -7.97 12.72 14.76
CA LEU A 81 -9.13 11.84 14.68
C LEU A 81 -10.34 12.59 15.22
N GLU A 82 -11.39 12.70 14.42
CA GLU A 82 -12.60 13.40 14.84
C GLU A 82 -13.31 12.64 15.95
N ARG A 83 -13.49 11.32 15.78
CA ARG A 83 -14.19 10.50 16.76
C ARG A 83 -13.73 9.04 16.74
N ILE A 84 -13.43 8.51 17.92
CA ILE A 84 -13.11 7.09 18.14
C ILE A 84 -14.16 6.50 19.06
N ILE A 85 -14.88 5.47 18.62
CA ILE A 85 -15.93 4.81 19.40
C ILE A 85 -15.47 3.39 19.73
N ALA A 86 -15.35 3.07 21.01
CA ALA A 86 -15.08 1.73 21.50
C ALA A 86 -16.34 1.13 22.12
N ARG A 87 -16.76 -0.03 21.63
CA ARG A 87 -17.94 -0.77 22.12
C ARG A 87 -17.50 -2.02 22.88
N PRO A 88 -17.92 -2.19 24.14
CA PRO A 88 -17.65 -3.40 24.90
C PRO A 88 -18.48 -4.60 24.41
N SER A 89 -18.02 -5.80 24.74
CA SER A 89 -18.75 -7.05 24.55
C SER A 89 -19.59 -7.38 25.80
N TYR A 90 -20.91 -7.53 25.63
CA TYR A 90 -21.86 -7.65 26.74
C TYR A 90 -21.75 -8.95 27.56
N ALA A 91 -21.67 -10.10 26.89
CA ALA A 91 -21.59 -11.40 27.53
C ALA A 91 -20.38 -11.55 28.49
N PRO A 92 -19.15 -11.18 28.09
CA PRO A 92 -18.00 -11.19 29.00
C PRO A 92 -18.09 -10.06 30.05
N LEU A 93 -18.68 -8.91 29.72
CA LEU A 93 -18.84 -7.80 30.68
C LEU A 93 -19.71 -8.20 31.87
N LEU A 94 -20.80 -8.95 31.64
CA LEU A 94 -21.65 -9.52 32.70
C LEU A 94 -20.91 -10.54 33.58
N ARG A 95 -19.83 -11.14 33.08
CA ARG A 95 -18.94 -12.05 33.81
C ARG A 95 -17.72 -11.34 34.41
N GLY A 96 -17.73 -10.00 34.45
CA GLY A 96 -16.64 -9.19 34.97
C GLY A 96 -15.41 -9.08 34.06
N ARG A 97 -15.52 -9.44 32.77
CA ARG A 97 -14.42 -9.34 31.79
C ARG A 97 -14.68 -8.21 30.80
N LEU A 98 -13.86 -7.17 30.84
CA LEU A 98 -13.93 -6.07 29.88
C LEU A 98 -13.23 -6.47 28.57
N GLU A 99 -14.03 -6.74 27.54
CA GLU A 99 -13.53 -7.03 26.19
C GLU A 99 -14.08 -6.01 25.19
N VAL A 100 -13.22 -5.46 24.32
CA VAL A 100 -13.64 -4.53 23.27
C VAL A 100 -14.13 -5.32 22.06
N LYS A 101 -15.42 -5.23 21.75
CA LYS A 101 -16.02 -5.92 20.60
C LYS A 101 -15.76 -5.16 19.30
N THR A 102 -15.95 -3.85 19.30
CA THR A 102 -15.87 -3.04 18.08
C THR A 102 -15.21 -1.71 18.33
N VAL A 103 -14.25 -1.34 17.49
CA VAL A 103 -13.65 -0.01 17.43
C VAL A 103 -14.04 0.65 16.13
N ILE A 104 -14.59 1.85 16.20
CA ILE A 104 -14.96 2.66 15.03
C ILE A 104 -14.14 3.93 15.07
N VAL A 105 -13.38 4.21 14.02
CA VAL A 105 -12.64 5.45 13.84
C VAL A 105 -13.32 6.23 12.72
N ARG A 106 -13.74 7.47 13.02
CA ARG A 106 -14.42 8.35 12.07
C ARG A 106 -13.55 9.54 11.75
N ASN A 107 -13.52 9.89 10.45
CA ASN A 107 -12.94 11.11 9.92
C ASN A 107 -11.56 11.42 10.51
N ALA A 108 -10.63 10.47 10.36
CA ALA A 108 -9.26 10.69 10.77
C ALA A 108 -8.41 11.20 9.61
N VAL A 109 -7.58 12.21 9.86
CA VAL A 109 -6.53 12.64 8.95
C VAL A 109 -5.22 12.04 9.45
N VAL A 110 -4.66 11.14 8.65
CA VAL A 110 -3.48 10.35 8.98
C VAL A 110 -2.36 10.70 8.00
N PRO A 111 -1.42 11.59 8.38
CA PRO A 111 -0.24 11.83 7.58
C PRO A 111 0.72 10.64 7.66
N GLN A 112 1.26 10.21 6.52
CA GLN A 112 2.23 9.12 6.46
C GLN A 112 3.48 9.40 7.33
N ALA A 113 3.97 10.64 7.30
CA ALA A 113 5.11 11.07 8.12
C ALA A 113 4.83 10.96 9.63
N ALA A 114 3.59 11.21 10.06
CA ALA A 114 3.18 11.05 11.45
C ALA A 114 3.26 9.59 11.90
N VAL A 115 2.73 8.67 11.08
CA VAL A 115 2.76 7.22 11.35
C VAL A 115 4.21 6.71 11.41
N ALA A 116 5.06 7.16 10.49
CA ALA A 116 6.48 6.82 10.49
C ALA A 116 7.20 7.33 11.76
N ALA A 117 6.91 8.57 12.19
CA ALA A 117 7.48 9.15 13.40
C ALA A 117 7.03 8.40 14.68
N ILE A 118 5.74 8.06 14.79
CA ILE A 118 5.19 7.27 15.90
C ILE A 118 5.83 5.88 15.92
N GLY A 119 5.92 5.21 14.77
CA GLY A 119 6.57 3.90 14.66
C GLY A 119 8.05 3.94 15.04
N ALA A 120 8.78 5.00 14.67
CA ALA A 120 10.17 5.21 15.07
C ALA A 120 10.31 5.48 16.58
N ALA A 121 9.38 6.24 17.19
CA ALA A 121 9.37 6.48 18.63
C ALA A 121 9.10 5.21 19.42
N LEU A 122 8.15 4.38 18.99
CA LEU A 122 7.84 3.08 19.59
C LEU A 122 9.00 2.10 19.50
N ARG A 123 9.76 2.10 18.39
CA ARG A 123 10.98 1.27 18.23
C ARG A 123 12.13 1.70 19.14
N LYS A 124 12.21 2.98 19.52
CA LYS A 124 13.25 3.51 20.42
C LYS A 124 12.95 3.26 21.90
N LYS A 125 11.71 2.94 22.26
CA LYS A 125 11.36 2.56 23.62
C LYS A 125 11.83 1.13 23.86
N PRO A 126 12.84 0.88 24.71
CA PRO A 126 13.22 -0.49 25.03
C PRO A 126 11.99 -1.18 25.63
N ALA A 127 11.70 -2.41 25.17
CA ALA A 127 10.78 -3.28 25.88
C ALA A 127 11.20 -3.29 27.36
N PRO A 128 10.27 -3.24 28.32
CA PRO A 128 10.64 -3.38 29.72
C PRO A 128 11.39 -4.69 29.85
N ALA A 129 12.68 -4.60 30.17
CA ALA A 129 13.55 -5.75 30.33
C ALA A 129 12.91 -6.68 31.37
N ASP A 130 12.79 -7.96 31.01
CA ASP A 130 12.53 -9.07 31.93
C ASP A 130 13.60 -9.04 33.03
N LYS A 131 13.32 -8.29 34.11
CA LYS A 131 14.00 -8.48 35.38
C LYS A 131 13.25 -9.59 36.09
N ALA A 132 13.92 -10.74 36.16
CA ALA A 132 13.63 -11.80 37.09
C ALA A 132 13.29 -11.21 38.47
N ALA A 133 12.01 -11.28 38.83
CA ALA A 133 11.54 -11.05 40.18
C ALA A 133 10.63 -12.23 40.53
N THR A 134 11.04 -12.91 41.59
CA THR A 134 10.37 -13.92 42.40
C THR A 134 8.84 -13.76 42.40
N PRO A 135 8.04 -14.86 42.40
CA PRO A 135 6.59 -14.80 42.26
C PRO A 135 5.93 -14.20 43.50
N ALA A 136 5.85 -12.88 43.53
CA ALA A 136 4.85 -12.15 44.28
C ALA A 136 3.70 -11.85 43.31
N GLU A 137 2.54 -12.41 43.63
CA GLU A 137 1.27 -12.29 42.91
C GLU A 137 1.03 -10.82 42.48
N PRO A 138 1.05 -10.51 41.17
CA PRO A 138 0.75 -9.18 40.72
C PRO A 138 -0.77 -8.99 40.82
N ALA A 139 -1.19 -8.05 41.66
CA ALA A 139 -2.50 -7.41 41.53
C ALA A 139 -2.62 -6.87 40.09
N ALA A 140 -3.24 -7.67 39.23
CA ALA A 140 -3.36 -7.41 37.81
C ALA A 140 -4.51 -6.43 37.55
N THR A 141 -4.27 -5.14 37.72
CA THR A 141 -5.08 -4.06 37.13
C THR A 141 -4.41 -3.45 35.90
N GLY A 142 -3.48 -4.17 35.27
CA GLY A 142 -3.10 -3.91 33.88
C GLY A 142 -4.19 -4.40 32.95
N VAL A 143 -4.98 -3.49 32.38
CA VAL A 143 -5.91 -3.82 31.29
C VAL A 143 -5.08 -4.38 30.13
N LYS A 144 -5.00 -5.72 30.01
CA LYS A 144 -4.54 -6.36 28.79
C LYS A 144 -5.54 -5.94 27.71
N VAL A 145 -5.16 -4.97 26.88
CA VAL A 145 -6.00 -4.48 25.77
C VAL A 145 -6.14 -5.64 24.79
N ALA A 146 -7.19 -6.44 24.96
CA ALA A 146 -7.54 -7.50 24.04
C ALA A 146 -7.80 -6.87 22.67
N MET A 147 -7.22 -7.46 21.62
CA MET A 147 -7.39 -6.98 20.26
C MET A 147 -8.88 -6.97 19.91
N PRO A 148 -9.41 -5.87 19.33
CA PRO A 148 -10.82 -5.77 19.07
C PRO A 148 -11.25 -6.79 18.01
N ARG A 149 -12.42 -7.42 18.22
CA ARG A 149 -12.98 -8.38 17.24
C ARG A 149 -13.39 -7.73 15.92
N LYS A 150 -13.69 -6.43 15.91
CA LYS A 150 -14.06 -5.67 14.72
C LYS A 150 -13.49 -4.25 14.76
N VAL A 151 -12.90 -3.82 13.66
CA VAL A 151 -12.40 -2.46 13.43
C VAL A 151 -13.12 -1.90 12.22
N VAL A 152 -13.70 -0.70 12.37
CA VAL A 152 -14.35 0.04 11.30
C VAL A 152 -13.64 1.38 11.17
N LEU A 153 -13.20 1.68 9.96
CA LEU A 153 -12.58 2.92 9.55
C LEU A 153 -13.55 3.61 8.59
N ASP A 154 -14.04 4.79 8.96
CA ASP A 154 -15.03 5.54 8.19
C ASP A 154 -14.45 6.92 7.86
N GLY A 155 -14.22 7.20 6.58
CA GLY A 155 -13.73 8.50 6.12
C GLY A 155 -12.27 8.80 6.51
N ILE A 156 -11.39 7.79 6.55
CA ILE A 156 -9.98 8.00 6.91
C ILE A 156 -9.23 8.63 5.74
N SER A 157 -8.76 9.85 5.91
CA SER A 157 -7.98 10.60 4.92
C SER A 157 -6.48 10.39 5.15
N TRP A 158 -5.88 9.57 4.29
CA TRP A 158 -4.45 9.33 4.24
C TRP A 158 -3.75 10.44 3.46
N VAL A 159 -2.75 11.10 4.07
CA VAL A 159 -1.94 12.13 3.41
C VAL A 159 -0.54 11.58 3.17
N SER A 160 -0.19 11.39 1.90
CA SER A 160 1.15 10.93 1.49
C SER A 160 2.24 11.97 1.77
N GLU A 161 3.51 11.56 1.71
CA GLU A 161 4.67 12.47 1.78
C GLU A 161 4.63 13.58 0.71
N LYS A 162 4.02 13.30 -0.45
CA LYS A 162 3.83 14.28 -1.54
C LYS A 162 2.59 15.17 -1.33
N GLY A 163 1.91 15.09 -0.18
CA GLY A 163 0.69 15.87 0.11
C GLY A 163 -0.58 15.39 -0.58
N LEU A 164 -0.51 14.33 -1.40
CA LEU A 164 -1.70 13.72 -2.02
C LEU A 164 -2.58 13.09 -0.94
N THR A 165 -3.87 13.40 -0.96
CA THR A 165 -4.86 12.93 0.00
C THR A 165 -5.73 11.84 -0.61
N THR A 166 -5.90 10.72 0.09
CA THR A 166 -6.77 9.61 -0.30
C THR A 166 -7.67 9.23 0.87
N THR A 167 -8.99 9.29 0.68
CA THR A 167 -9.96 8.96 1.72
C THR A 167 -10.46 7.54 1.53
N VAL A 168 -10.34 6.73 2.58
CA VAL A 168 -10.70 5.31 2.59
C VAL A 168 -11.68 4.99 3.71
N ASP A 169 -12.60 4.10 3.39
CA ASP A 169 -13.37 3.35 4.36
C ASP A 169 -12.80 1.93 4.43
N ALA A 170 -12.75 1.35 5.62
CA ALA A 170 -12.36 -0.03 5.78
C ALA A 170 -13.14 -0.68 6.91
N THR A 171 -13.35 -1.99 6.81
CA THR A 171 -13.86 -2.80 7.92
C THR A 171 -13.03 -4.07 7.98
N ALA A 172 -12.53 -4.41 9.16
CA ALA A 172 -11.81 -5.64 9.42
C ALA A 172 -12.39 -6.35 10.64
N GLU A 173 -12.62 -7.65 10.51
CA GLU A 173 -13.08 -8.53 11.57
C GLU A 173 -11.96 -9.53 11.88
N PHE A 174 -11.65 -9.70 13.16
CA PHE A 174 -10.54 -10.51 13.64
C PHE A 174 -11.07 -11.70 14.45
N ASP A 175 -10.40 -12.84 14.29
CA ASP A 175 -10.65 -14.04 15.09
C ASP A 175 -9.92 -14.00 16.45
N GLU A 176 -10.06 -15.08 17.24
CA GLU A 176 -9.43 -15.17 18.56
C GLU A 176 -7.90 -15.24 18.52
N ALA A 177 -7.32 -15.63 17.38
CA ALA A 177 -5.88 -15.61 17.14
C ALA A 177 -5.39 -14.23 16.65
N GLY A 178 -6.29 -13.24 16.50
CA GLY A 178 -5.99 -11.91 15.99
C GLY A 178 -5.77 -11.86 14.48
N LEU A 179 -6.12 -12.92 13.75
CA LEU A 179 -6.04 -12.96 12.29
C LEU A 179 -7.32 -12.39 11.66
N PRO A 180 -7.23 -11.65 10.55
CA PRO A 180 -8.40 -11.09 9.90
C PRO A 180 -9.23 -12.22 9.26
N GLY A 181 -10.48 -12.39 9.69
CA GLY A 181 -11.44 -13.29 9.08
C GLY A 181 -12.09 -12.68 7.84
N ASN A 182 -12.51 -11.42 7.93
CA ASN A 182 -13.09 -10.67 6.81
C ASN A 182 -12.57 -9.24 6.86
N ALA A 183 -12.05 -8.74 5.75
CA ALA A 183 -11.65 -7.35 5.61
C ALA A 183 -12.19 -6.79 4.29
N SER A 184 -12.67 -5.55 4.32
CA SER A 184 -13.08 -4.79 3.15
C SER A 184 -12.50 -3.39 3.23
N LEU A 185 -12.22 -2.82 2.07
CA LEU A 185 -11.69 -1.48 1.90
C LEU A 185 -12.33 -0.86 0.66
N GLU A 186 -12.77 0.39 0.78
CA GLU A 186 -13.29 1.18 -0.32
C GLU A 186 -12.62 2.55 -0.33
N VAL A 187 -12.09 2.95 -1.48
CA VAL A 187 -11.49 4.27 -1.66
C VAL A 187 -12.57 5.23 -2.13
N LYS A 188 -13.03 6.12 -1.24
CA LYS A 188 -14.06 7.12 -1.54
C LYS A 188 -13.53 8.28 -2.36
N LYS A 189 -12.32 8.76 -2.06
CA LYS A 189 -11.71 9.95 -2.70
C LYS A 189 -10.21 9.76 -2.90
N GLY A 190 -9.66 10.44 -3.89
CA GLY A 190 -8.23 10.43 -4.22
C GLY A 190 -7.94 9.74 -5.55
N HIS A 191 -6.66 9.45 -5.79
CA HIS A 191 -6.18 8.91 -7.06
C HIS A 191 -6.76 7.55 -7.45
N LEU A 192 -7.15 6.73 -6.47
CA LEU A 192 -7.79 5.42 -6.67
C LEU A 192 -9.28 5.41 -6.34
N ALA A 193 -9.97 6.56 -6.45
CA ALA A 193 -11.38 6.65 -6.11
C ALA A 193 -12.23 5.59 -6.85
N GLY A 194 -13.12 4.94 -6.12
CA GLY A 194 -13.93 3.81 -6.60
C GLY A 194 -13.26 2.45 -6.49
N ALA A 195 -11.98 2.38 -6.09
CA ALA A 195 -11.31 1.11 -5.86
C ALA A 195 -11.91 0.40 -4.63
N LYS A 196 -12.14 -0.90 -4.76
CA LYS A 196 -12.67 -1.76 -3.70
C LYS A 196 -11.74 -2.95 -3.50
N ALA A 197 -11.47 -3.32 -2.27
CA ALA A 197 -10.75 -4.54 -1.94
C ALA A 197 -11.52 -5.32 -0.88
N SER A 198 -11.52 -6.64 -1.00
CA SER A 198 -12.10 -7.56 -0.03
C SER A 198 -11.17 -8.74 0.17
N VAL A 199 -11.03 -9.16 1.42
CA VAL A 199 -10.24 -10.30 1.84
C VAL A 199 -11.11 -11.16 2.73
N VAL A 200 -11.34 -12.41 2.35
CA VAL A 200 -12.17 -13.35 3.11
C VAL A 200 -11.33 -14.58 3.43
N ARG A 201 -11.27 -14.97 4.70
CA ARG A 201 -10.55 -16.16 5.15
C ARG A 201 -11.38 -17.41 4.86
N GLU A 202 -10.82 -18.30 4.06
CA GLU A 202 -11.37 -19.61 3.70
C GLU A 202 -10.45 -20.69 4.30
N ALA A 203 -10.81 -21.19 5.49
CA ALA A 203 -10.05 -22.21 6.24
C ALA A 203 -8.54 -21.88 6.42
N ASP A 204 -7.70 -22.31 5.49
CA ASP A 204 -6.23 -22.20 5.49
C ASP A 204 -5.68 -21.04 4.64
N HIS A 205 -6.52 -20.38 3.84
CA HIS A 205 -6.11 -19.31 2.94
C HIS A 205 -7.06 -18.10 3.01
N TRP A 206 -6.66 -17.00 2.38
CA TRP A 206 -7.48 -15.81 2.21
C TRP A 206 -7.76 -15.60 0.73
N ALA A 207 -9.02 -15.59 0.36
CA ALA A 207 -9.47 -15.14 -0.94
C ALA A 207 -9.39 -13.61 -1.00
N VAL A 208 -8.60 -13.09 -1.92
CA VAL A 208 -8.42 -11.65 -2.15
C VAL A 208 -9.12 -11.27 -3.45
N ARG A 209 -9.88 -10.19 -3.41
CA ARG A 209 -10.48 -9.57 -4.60
C ARG A 209 -10.33 -8.06 -4.52
N VAL A 210 -9.79 -7.46 -5.56
CA VAL A 210 -9.62 -6.02 -5.72
C VAL A 210 -10.27 -5.61 -7.03
N GLN A 211 -11.09 -4.56 -7.01
CA GLN A 211 -11.67 -3.91 -8.17
C GLN A 211 -11.03 -2.54 -8.29
N ILE A 212 -10.38 -2.27 -9.42
CA ILE A 212 -9.63 -1.02 -9.63
C ILE A 212 -9.53 -0.75 -11.13
N GLY A 213 -9.67 0.52 -11.54
CA GLY A 213 -9.56 0.91 -12.95
C GLY A 213 -10.52 0.17 -13.89
N GLY A 214 -11.72 -0.19 -13.42
CA GLY A 214 -12.71 -0.95 -14.19
C GLY A 214 -12.42 -2.45 -14.36
N GLY A 215 -11.29 -2.95 -13.87
CA GLY A 215 -10.91 -4.36 -13.91
C GLY A 215 -10.91 -5.01 -12.53
N THR A 216 -10.42 -6.26 -12.49
CA THR A 216 -10.36 -7.07 -11.27
C THR A 216 -9.00 -7.69 -11.06
N MET A 217 -8.51 -7.70 -9.83
CA MET A 217 -7.42 -8.55 -9.37
C MET A 217 -7.99 -9.54 -8.36
N ALA A 218 -7.82 -10.84 -8.56
CA ALA A 218 -8.34 -11.85 -7.66
C ALA A 218 -7.35 -12.99 -7.46
N GLY A 219 -7.35 -13.59 -6.27
CA GLY A 219 -6.49 -14.73 -6.00
C GLY A 219 -6.50 -15.13 -4.54
N GLN A 220 -5.45 -15.82 -4.11
CA GLN A 220 -5.38 -16.44 -2.79
C GLN A 220 -4.06 -16.14 -2.09
N LEU A 221 -4.13 -15.93 -0.78
CA LEU A 221 -2.97 -15.79 0.10
C LEU A 221 -2.97 -16.92 1.12
N LYS A 222 -1.81 -17.50 1.42
CA LYS A 222 -1.60 -18.51 2.45
C LYS A 222 -0.56 -18.02 3.42
N LEU A 223 -0.84 -18.17 4.71
CA LEU A 223 0.09 -17.88 5.78
C LEU A 223 0.51 -19.19 6.43
N ALA A 224 1.78 -19.51 6.33
CA ALA A 224 2.38 -20.68 6.97
C ALA A 224 3.38 -20.24 8.03
N SER A 225 3.56 -21.07 9.05
CA SER A 225 4.67 -20.94 9.98
C SER A 225 5.94 -21.47 9.31
N GLY A 226 6.96 -20.63 9.17
CA GLY A 226 8.28 -21.00 8.67
C GLY A 226 9.26 -21.35 9.78
N ASP A 227 10.51 -21.55 9.41
CA ASP A 227 11.59 -21.87 10.34
C ASP A 227 11.92 -20.69 11.27
N LYS A 228 12.36 -21.01 12.50
CA LYS A 228 12.81 -20.01 13.51
C LYS A 228 11.79 -18.91 13.85
N ALA A 229 10.51 -19.29 14.01
CA ALA A 229 9.41 -18.39 14.36
C ALA A 229 9.12 -17.28 13.32
N LEU A 230 9.54 -17.47 12.07
CA LEU A 230 9.16 -16.60 10.96
C LEU A 230 7.79 -17.00 10.40
N SER A 231 6.98 -16.02 10.01
CA SER A 231 5.76 -16.24 9.24
C SER A 231 6.07 -16.13 7.75
N VAL A 232 5.57 -17.07 6.96
CA VAL A 232 5.74 -17.14 5.51
C VAL A 232 4.39 -16.88 4.86
N LEU A 233 4.26 -15.71 4.21
CA LEU A 233 3.10 -15.37 3.41
C LEU A 233 3.41 -15.67 1.95
N GLN A 234 2.55 -16.46 1.30
CA GLN A 234 2.63 -16.79 -0.12
C GLN A 234 1.30 -16.52 -0.79
N GLY A 235 1.31 -16.24 -2.08
CA GLY A 235 0.05 -16.07 -2.80
C GLY A 235 0.20 -15.92 -4.29
N GLU A 236 -0.93 -16.06 -4.96
CA GLU A 236 -1.07 -15.91 -6.40
C GLU A 236 -2.26 -15.00 -6.66
N LEU A 237 -2.09 -14.04 -7.57
CA LEU A 237 -3.08 -13.03 -7.94
C LEU A 237 -3.16 -12.94 -9.46
N GLU A 238 -4.38 -12.98 -9.98
CA GLU A 238 -4.71 -12.82 -11.39
C GLU A 238 -5.39 -11.47 -11.62
N THR A 239 -4.81 -10.66 -12.50
CA THR A 239 -5.28 -9.34 -12.89
C THR A 239 -5.88 -9.39 -14.27
N ARG A 240 -7.09 -8.86 -14.44
CA ARG A 240 -7.81 -8.86 -15.71
C ARG A 240 -8.45 -7.51 -15.98
N ASN A 241 -8.22 -7.00 -17.19
CA ASN A 241 -8.85 -5.79 -17.74
C ASN A 241 -8.70 -4.53 -16.86
N VAL A 242 -7.64 -4.43 -16.07
CA VAL A 242 -7.39 -3.24 -15.23
C VAL A 242 -6.82 -2.12 -16.08
N GLU A 243 -7.40 -0.93 -16.02
CA GLU A 243 -6.84 0.25 -16.67
C GLU A 243 -5.57 0.72 -15.94
N ILE A 244 -4.41 0.69 -16.61
CA ILE A 244 -3.13 1.07 -15.98
C ILE A 244 -3.12 2.54 -15.57
N ALA A 245 -3.84 3.39 -16.29
CA ALA A 245 -3.96 4.81 -15.98
C ALA A 245 -4.47 5.06 -14.55
N ALA A 246 -5.28 4.14 -14.01
CA ALA A 246 -5.74 4.20 -12.63
C ALA A 246 -4.61 3.91 -11.62
N LEU A 247 -3.67 3.02 -11.97
CA LEU A 247 -2.53 2.64 -11.12
C LEU A 247 -1.39 3.66 -11.18
N THR A 248 -1.25 4.38 -12.30
CA THR A 248 -0.20 5.39 -12.52
C THR A 248 -0.70 6.82 -12.30
N ALA A 249 -1.91 7.01 -11.77
CA ALA A 249 -2.42 8.34 -11.46
C ALA A 249 -1.58 9.02 -10.35
N PRO A 250 -1.30 10.33 -10.45
CA PRO A 250 -1.83 11.27 -11.44
C PRO A 250 -1.01 11.39 -12.74
N SER A 251 0.21 10.83 -12.81
CA SER A 251 1.12 11.06 -13.94
C SER A 251 0.62 10.40 -15.23
N ARG A 252 -0.16 9.31 -15.13
CA ARG A 252 -0.83 8.62 -16.27
C ARG A 252 0.12 8.36 -17.46
N THR A 253 1.39 8.07 -17.16
CA THR A 253 2.45 7.90 -18.17
C THR A 253 2.23 6.69 -19.08
N LEU A 254 1.40 5.75 -18.65
CA LEU A 254 1.00 4.57 -19.41
C LEU A 254 -0.50 4.33 -19.24
N THR A 255 -1.19 4.21 -20.37
CA THR A 255 -2.61 3.79 -20.44
C THR A 255 -2.72 2.45 -21.16
N GLY A 256 -3.87 1.78 -21.03
CA GLY A 256 -4.12 0.47 -21.63
C GLY A 256 -4.68 -0.55 -20.64
N LYS A 257 -5.16 -1.68 -21.19
CA LYS A 257 -5.74 -2.78 -20.40
C LYS A 257 -4.67 -3.76 -19.95
N LEU A 258 -4.46 -3.85 -18.64
CA LEU A 258 -3.54 -4.76 -17.98
C LEU A 258 -4.19 -6.13 -17.72
N GLU A 259 -3.50 -7.15 -18.19
CA GLU A 259 -3.63 -8.53 -17.77
C GLU A 259 -2.31 -8.95 -17.10
N ALA A 260 -2.38 -9.59 -15.94
CA ALA A 260 -1.16 -9.99 -15.24
C ALA A 260 -1.36 -11.18 -14.30
N SER A 261 -0.37 -12.07 -14.23
CA SER A 261 -0.29 -13.12 -13.23
C SER A 261 0.84 -12.80 -12.25
N THR A 262 0.51 -12.58 -10.98
CA THR A 262 1.45 -12.18 -9.93
C THR A 262 1.58 -13.27 -8.89
N THR A 263 2.81 -13.71 -8.64
CA THR A 263 3.15 -14.51 -7.46
C THR A 263 3.80 -13.60 -6.41
N LEU A 264 3.49 -13.84 -5.14
CA LEU A 264 4.07 -13.10 -4.03
C LEU A 264 4.58 -14.03 -2.94
N LYS A 265 5.68 -13.63 -2.31
CA LYS A 265 6.28 -14.32 -1.17
C LYS A 265 6.88 -13.30 -0.21
N ALA A 266 6.65 -13.49 1.07
CA ALA A 266 7.25 -12.71 2.15
C ALA A 266 7.57 -13.61 3.35
N GLU A 267 8.73 -13.42 3.95
CA GLU A 267 9.15 -14.11 5.18
C GLU A 267 9.46 -13.06 6.24
N PHE A 268 8.67 -13.00 7.32
CA PHE A 268 8.72 -11.91 8.29
C PHE A 268 8.54 -12.40 9.72
N ALA A 269 9.24 -11.76 10.65
CA ALA A 269 9.06 -11.98 12.09
C ALA A 269 7.93 -11.11 12.68
N ALA A 270 7.69 -9.93 12.10
CA ALA A 270 6.69 -8.97 12.56
C ALA A 270 5.92 -8.37 11.37
N PRO A 271 4.62 -8.08 11.51
CA PRO A 271 3.82 -7.50 10.43
C PRO A 271 4.37 -6.18 9.87
N SER A 272 5.06 -5.39 10.70
CA SER A 272 5.65 -4.12 10.28
C SER A 272 6.82 -4.27 9.31
N ALA A 273 7.45 -5.44 9.24
CA ALA A 273 8.55 -5.72 8.30
C ALA A 273 8.04 -6.18 6.92
N LEU A 274 6.75 -6.53 6.81
CA LEU A 274 6.18 -7.15 5.61
C LEU A 274 6.47 -6.34 4.33
N ALA A 275 6.33 -5.02 4.39
CA ALA A 275 6.53 -4.14 3.24
C ALA A 275 7.98 -4.16 2.70
N ASP A 276 8.96 -4.39 3.58
CA ASP A 276 10.38 -4.39 3.21
C ASP A 276 10.81 -5.74 2.64
N VAL A 277 10.21 -6.84 3.13
CA VAL A 277 10.56 -8.21 2.73
C VAL A 277 9.66 -8.79 1.64
N LEU A 278 8.57 -8.11 1.29
CA LEU A 278 7.65 -8.56 0.25
C LEU A 278 8.37 -8.59 -1.10
N ARG A 279 8.35 -9.78 -1.71
CA ARG A 279 8.82 -10.01 -3.06
C ARG A 279 7.64 -10.41 -3.93
N THR A 280 7.49 -9.74 -5.08
CA THR A 280 6.47 -10.09 -6.06
C THR A 280 7.11 -10.33 -7.42
N GLN A 281 6.62 -11.32 -8.14
CA GLN A 281 6.99 -11.58 -9.52
C GLN A 281 5.72 -11.58 -10.36
N THR A 282 5.65 -10.67 -11.32
CA THR A 282 4.47 -10.44 -12.14
C THR A 282 4.82 -10.63 -13.60
N LYS A 283 4.14 -11.54 -14.29
CA LYS A 283 4.14 -11.57 -15.75
C LYS A 283 2.94 -10.77 -16.23
N PHE A 284 3.17 -9.78 -17.08
CA PHE A 284 2.12 -8.86 -17.50
C PHE A 284 2.02 -8.74 -19.02
N THR A 285 0.84 -8.34 -19.47
CA THR A 285 0.56 -7.96 -20.84
C THR A 285 -0.43 -6.79 -20.81
N VAL A 286 -0.07 -5.71 -21.50
CA VAL A 286 -0.90 -4.54 -21.68
C VAL A 286 -1.35 -4.50 -23.13
N ARG A 287 -2.65 -4.41 -23.36
CA ARG A 287 -3.21 -4.29 -24.71
C ARG A 287 -3.66 -2.86 -24.98
N GLY A 288 -3.45 -2.40 -26.22
CA GLY A 288 -3.80 -1.05 -26.65
C GLY A 288 -3.14 0.01 -25.77
N ALA A 289 -1.84 -0.15 -25.53
CA ALA A 289 -1.12 0.69 -24.60
C ALA A 289 -0.71 2.02 -25.25
N VAL A 290 -0.81 3.12 -24.51
CA VAL A 290 -0.29 4.43 -24.96
C VAL A 290 0.72 4.92 -23.95
N VAL A 291 1.95 5.13 -24.42
CA VAL A 291 3.04 5.69 -23.61
C VAL A 291 3.03 7.20 -23.82
N HIS A 292 2.73 7.95 -22.77
CA HIS A 292 2.74 9.41 -22.80
C HIS A 292 4.13 9.95 -22.42
N GLY A 293 4.54 11.06 -23.06
CA GLY A 293 5.82 11.72 -22.83
C GLY A 293 6.96 11.26 -23.76
N VAL A 294 6.73 10.24 -24.58
CA VAL A 294 7.71 9.71 -25.54
C VAL A 294 7.03 9.44 -26.87
N ASP A 295 7.48 10.13 -27.93
CA ASP A 295 7.18 9.77 -29.32
C ASP A 295 8.38 9.03 -29.93
N LEU A 296 8.27 7.71 -30.06
CA LEU A 296 9.30 6.86 -30.66
C LEU A 296 9.45 7.09 -32.17
N ALA A 297 8.37 7.43 -32.88
CA ALA A 297 8.42 7.69 -34.32
C ALA A 297 9.20 8.97 -34.62
N GLN A 298 9.05 10.01 -33.78
CA GLN A 298 9.85 11.23 -33.82
C GLN A 298 11.27 10.99 -33.32
N ALA A 299 11.49 10.18 -32.28
CA ALA A 299 12.84 9.89 -31.76
C ALA A 299 13.77 9.28 -32.81
N VAL A 300 13.22 8.41 -33.68
CA VAL A 300 13.94 7.79 -34.80
C VAL A 300 14.23 8.80 -35.92
N LYS A 301 13.28 9.72 -36.21
CA LYS A 301 13.44 10.74 -37.27
C LYS A 301 14.31 11.92 -36.86
N ALA A 302 14.30 12.31 -35.59
CA ALA A 302 14.90 13.54 -35.07
C ALA A 302 16.32 13.35 -34.49
N VAL A 303 17.01 12.24 -34.78
CA VAL A 303 18.38 11.99 -34.31
C VAL A 303 18.52 12.13 -32.78
N GLY A 304 17.62 11.48 -32.03
CA GLY A 304 17.91 11.10 -30.64
C GLY A 304 17.54 12.07 -29.52
N THR A 305 16.69 13.08 -29.76
CA THR A 305 16.08 13.84 -28.66
C THR A 305 14.56 13.94 -28.86
N SER A 306 13.80 13.10 -28.17
CA SER A 306 12.34 13.22 -28.08
C SER A 306 11.97 13.50 -26.63
N ARG A 307 11.31 14.65 -26.40
CA ARG A 307 10.81 15.08 -25.09
C ARG A 307 9.34 15.44 -25.30
N GLY A 308 8.43 14.54 -24.90
CA GLY A 308 6.99 14.68 -25.14
C GLY A 308 6.43 13.78 -26.26
N GLY A 309 5.11 13.88 -26.46
CA GLY A 309 4.35 13.10 -27.45
C GLY A 309 3.75 11.80 -26.89
N GLU A 310 3.11 11.02 -27.74
CA GLU A 310 2.46 9.75 -27.39
C GLU A 310 2.89 8.65 -28.36
N THR A 311 3.23 7.48 -27.84
CA THR A 311 3.48 6.29 -28.66
C THR A 311 2.39 5.27 -28.41
N HIS A 312 1.63 4.95 -29.46
CA HIS A 312 0.67 3.86 -29.45
C HIS A 312 1.38 2.51 -29.64
N LEU A 313 1.06 1.56 -28.77
CA LEU A 313 1.54 0.19 -28.79
C LEU A 313 0.32 -0.74 -28.86
N ASP A 314 0.36 -1.69 -29.78
CA ASP A 314 -0.66 -2.73 -29.87
C ASP A 314 -0.62 -3.61 -28.62
N ALA A 315 0.59 -3.98 -28.21
CA ALA A 315 0.84 -4.76 -27.01
C ALA A 315 2.18 -4.39 -26.35
N LEU A 316 2.21 -4.47 -25.02
CA LEU A 316 3.42 -4.37 -24.19
C LEU A 316 3.41 -5.52 -23.18
N ALA A 317 4.41 -6.40 -23.24
CA ALA A 317 4.51 -7.56 -22.36
C ALA A 317 5.89 -7.62 -21.69
N GLY A 318 5.96 -8.30 -20.54
CA GLY A 318 7.22 -8.54 -19.86
C GLY A 318 7.05 -9.14 -18.47
N ASN A 319 8.15 -9.15 -17.72
CA ASN A 319 8.19 -9.60 -16.34
C ASN A 319 8.58 -8.45 -15.42
N VAL A 320 7.89 -8.28 -14.31
CA VAL A 320 8.21 -7.33 -13.25
C VAL A 320 8.58 -8.09 -12.00
N VAL A 321 9.76 -7.81 -11.46
CA VAL A 321 10.16 -8.27 -10.13
C VAL A 321 10.22 -7.06 -9.22
N THR A 322 9.51 -7.13 -8.10
CA THR A 322 9.53 -6.11 -7.05
C THR A 322 10.13 -6.72 -5.80
N GLN A 323 11.05 -6.00 -5.18
CA GLN A 323 11.64 -6.36 -3.90
C GLN A 323 11.70 -5.10 -3.03
N GLY A 324 10.86 -5.05 -2.00
CA GLY A 324 10.63 -3.84 -1.22
C GLY A 324 10.20 -2.68 -2.13
N ARG A 325 11.09 -1.69 -2.30
CA ARG A 325 10.82 -0.47 -3.11
C ARG A 325 11.49 -0.46 -4.48
N ALA A 326 12.34 -1.44 -4.79
CA ALA A 326 12.99 -1.53 -6.09
C ALA A 326 12.10 -2.33 -7.07
N VAL A 327 12.07 -1.90 -8.33
CA VAL A 327 11.31 -2.55 -9.40
C VAL A 327 12.24 -2.85 -10.57
N GLN A 328 12.21 -4.08 -11.05
CA GLN A 328 12.98 -4.52 -12.21
C GLN A 328 12.01 -5.03 -13.26
N LEU A 329 12.04 -4.43 -14.44
CA LEU A 329 11.30 -4.85 -15.61
C LEU A 329 12.25 -5.56 -16.57
N ASN A 330 11.98 -6.83 -16.81
CA ASN A 330 12.84 -7.72 -17.56
C ASN A 330 12.09 -8.30 -18.75
N SER A 331 12.82 -8.55 -19.85
CA SER A 331 12.27 -9.15 -21.06
C SER A 331 11.06 -8.36 -21.58
N LEU A 332 11.17 -7.04 -21.58
CA LEU A 332 10.14 -6.18 -22.14
C LEU A 332 10.08 -6.40 -23.64
N VAL A 333 8.88 -6.55 -24.17
CA VAL A 333 8.58 -6.63 -25.59
C VAL A 333 7.38 -5.74 -25.86
N ALA A 334 7.54 -4.78 -26.77
CA ALA A 334 6.49 -3.89 -27.22
C ALA A 334 6.33 -4.01 -28.75
N THR A 335 5.10 -3.97 -29.23
CA THR A 335 4.78 -4.03 -30.66
C THR A 335 3.89 -2.86 -31.07
N SER A 336 4.18 -2.26 -32.21
CA SER A 336 3.40 -1.16 -32.81
C SER A 336 3.46 -1.27 -34.33
N GLY A 337 2.50 -1.96 -34.93
CA GLY A 337 2.45 -2.21 -36.38
C GLY A 337 3.73 -2.87 -36.92
N VAL A 338 4.57 -2.08 -37.59
CA VAL A 338 5.85 -2.53 -38.21
C VAL A 338 7.07 -2.34 -37.30
N LEU A 339 6.86 -1.85 -36.08
CA LEU A 339 7.89 -1.60 -35.07
C LEU A 339 7.79 -2.63 -33.95
N SER A 340 8.93 -3.13 -33.50
CA SER A 340 9.05 -3.89 -32.26
C SER A 340 10.15 -3.31 -31.39
N ALA A 341 9.94 -3.22 -30.09
CA ALA A 341 10.96 -2.80 -29.14
C ALA A 341 11.17 -3.88 -28.08
N SER A 342 12.42 -4.12 -27.69
CA SER A 342 12.75 -5.04 -26.61
C SER A 342 13.77 -4.45 -25.65
N GLY A 343 13.72 -4.80 -24.37
CA GLY A 343 14.67 -4.24 -23.41
C GLY A 343 14.47 -4.63 -21.96
N ASN A 344 15.29 -4.01 -21.11
CA ASN A 344 15.20 -4.14 -19.66
C ASN A 344 15.28 -2.74 -19.04
N VAL A 345 14.43 -2.50 -18.05
CA VAL A 345 14.34 -1.23 -17.33
C VAL A 345 14.31 -1.51 -15.83
N ALA A 346 15.13 -0.81 -15.06
CA ALA A 346 15.12 -0.87 -13.62
C ALA A 346 14.72 0.50 -13.05
N MET A 347 13.87 0.47 -12.04
CA MET A 347 13.51 1.62 -11.23
C MET A 347 14.12 1.47 -9.84
N SER A 348 14.94 2.43 -9.45
CA SER A 348 15.52 2.48 -8.11
C SER A 348 14.45 2.83 -7.04
N PRO A 349 14.72 2.61 -5.74
CA PRO A 349 13.83 3.02 -4.66
C PRO A 349 13.47 4.52 -4.67
N ASN A 350 14.32 5.34 -5.29
CA ASN A 350 14.15 6.79 -5.45
C ASN A 350 13.40 7.17 -6.75
N LYS A 351 12.76 6.18 -7.42
CA LYS A 351 12.00 6.36 -8.68
C LYS A 351 12.83 6.78 -9.89
N ALA A 352 14.17 6.65 -9.82
CA ALA A 352 15.02 6.89 -10.98
C ALA A 352 14.93 5.70 -11.93
N LEU A 353 14.69 5.97 -13.21
CA LEU A 353 14.64 4.97 -14.27
C LEU A 353 16.03 4.81 -14.89
N SER A 354 16.40 3.57 -15.16
CA SER A 354 17.62 3.24 -15.90
C SER A 354 17.38 1.99 -16.72
N GLY A 355 17.79 1.98 -17.99
CA GLY A 355 17.56 0.81 -18.82
C GLY A 355 18.14 0.95 -20.21
N ARG A 356 17.99 -0.13 -20.97
CA ARG A 356 18.34 -0.18 -22.38
C ARG A 356 17.20 -0.83 -23.13
N ILE A 357 16.82 -0.22 -24.25
CA ILE A 357 15.79 -0.69 -25.15
C ILE A 357 16.38 -0.68 -26.55
N THR A 358 16.19 -1.75 -27.30
CA THR A 358 16.47 -1.82 -28.73
C THR A 358 15.15 -1.72 -29.46
N VAL A 359 15.06 -0.78 -30.40
CA VAL A 359 13.89 -0.64 -31.29
C VAL A 359 14.27 -1.19 -32.65
N ASP A 360 13.57 -2.23 -33.09
CA ASP A 360 13.72 -2.83 -34.41
C ASP A 360 12.60 -2.34 -35.33
N LEU A 361 12.99 -1.82 -36.49
CA LEU A 361 12.07 -1.46 -37.57
C LEU A 361 12.12 -2.54 -38.65
N VAL A 362 10.98 -3.17 -38.95
CA VAL A 362 10.85 -4.09 -40.08
C VAL A 362 10.70 -3.26 -41.36
N SER A 363 11.80 -3.02 -42.06
CA SER A 363 11.79 -2.33 -43.36
C SER A 363 11.62 -3.33 -44.51
N GLY A 364 10.66 -3.04 -45.40
CA GLY A 364 10.33 -3.89 -46.54
C GLY A 364 11.38 -3.92 -47.66
N ALA A 365 11.22 -4.92 -48.55
CA ALA A 365 12.00 -5.30 -49.75
C ALA A 365 13.43 -5.87 -49.58
N ALA A 366 14.14 -5.61 -48.47
CA ALA A 366 15.49 -6.17 -48.25
C ALA A 366 15.68 -6.89 -46.89
N GLY A 367 14.63 -7.04 -46.08
CA GLY A 367 14.62 -7.94 -44.91
C GLY A 367 15.56 -7.57 -43.75
N GLY A 368 16.15 -6.38 -43.74
CA GLY A 368 17.05 -5.93 -42.68
C GLY A 368 16.30 -5.25 -41.53
N ALA A 369 16.34 -5.85 -40.33
CA ALA A 369 15.94 -5.18 -39.09
C ALA A 369 17.01 -4.15 -38.69
N LEU A 370 16.66 -2.86 -38.69
CA LEU A 370 17.51 -1.80 -38.16
C LEU A 370 17.23 -1.64 -36.66
N GLY A 371 18.05 -2.32 -35.84
CA GLY A 371 17.98 -2.24 -34.39
C GLY A 371 18.71 -0.99 -33.87
N ILE A 372 17.95 -0.02 -33.33
CA ILE A 372 18.50 1.22 -32.76
C ILE A 372 18.54 1.07 -31.23
N PRO A 373 19.74 0.97 -30.61
CA PRO A 373 19.86 0.90 -29.16
C PRO A 373 19.66 2.28 -28.53
N LEU A 374 18.65 2.37 -27.66
CA LEU A 374 18.27 3.53 -26.87
C LEU A 374 18.54 3.26 -25.38
N ALA A 375 19.00 4.27 -24.66
CA ALA A 375 19.10 4.30 -23.22
C ALA A 375 17.85 4.95 -22.62
N VAL A 376 17.31 4.33 -21.58
CA VAL A 376 16.20 4.86 -20.79
C VAL A 376 16.77 5.51 -19.53
N GLY A 377 16.33 6.74 -19.26
CA GLY A 377 16.75 7.51 -18.09
C GLY A 377 15.61 8.39 -17.55
N GLY A 378 15.90 9.19 -16.52
CA GLY A 378 14.93 10.11 -15.93
C GLY A 378 14.23 9.51 -14.71
N THR A 379 12.96 9.86 -14.50
CA THR A 379 12.15 9.38 -13.37
C THR A 379 10.82 8.81 -13.83
N LEU A 380 10.09 8.11 -12.95
CA LEU A 380 8.75 7.61 -13.29
C LEU A 380 7.77 8.72 -13.70
N ASP A 381 7.93 9.92 -13.14
CA ASP A 381 7.05 11.07 -13.41
C ASP A 381 7.47 11.78 -14.74
N GLU A 382 8.77 11.74 -15.08
CA GLU A 382 9.34 12.31 -16.30
C GLU A 382 10.32 11.31 -16.95
N PRO A 383 9.81 10.34 -17.75
CA PRO A 383 10.66 9.40 -18.45
C PRO A 383 11.38 10.09 -19.61
N SER A 384 12.62 9.67 -19.89
CA SER A 384 13.40 10.17 -21.03
C SER A 384 14.08 9.03 -21.77
N VAL A 385 14.16 9.16 -23.09
CA VAL A 385 14.82 8.21 -23.98
C VAL A 385 15.87 8.95 -24.79
N SER A 386 17.11 8.48 -24.74
CA SER A 386 18.23 9.03 -25.50
C SER A 386 18.96 7.92 -26.24
N LEU A 387 19.72 8.23 -27.29
CA LEU A 387 20.65 7.27 -27.87
C LEU A 387 21.63 6.73 -26.80
N SER A 388 21.98 5.45 -26.89
CA SER A 388 23.02 4.91 -26.01
C SER A 388 24.36 5.63 -26.27
N ARG A 389 25.21 5.77 -25.26
CA ARG A 389 26.54 6.41 -25.43
C ARG A 389 27.41 5.67 -26.46
N GLY A 390 27.20 4.36 -26.66
CA GLY A 390 27.86 3.57 -27.71
C GLY A 390 27.31 3.86 -29.11
N ALA A 391 26.00 4.07 -29.23
CA ALA A 391 25.34 4.44 -30.48
C ALA A 391 25.77 5.83 -30.98
N LEU A 392 25.95 6.80 -30.09
CA LEU A 392 26.43 8.15 -30.44
C LEU A 392 27.86 8.13 -31.02
N VAL A 393 28.74 7.31 -30.46
CA VAL A 393 30.12 7.17 -30.96
C VAL A 393 30.15 6.41 -32.29
N GLY A 394 29.34 5.36 -32.44
CA GLY A 394 29.21 4.62 -33.70
C GLY A 394 28.57 5.42 -34.84
N ALA A 395 27.57 6.24 -34.54
CA ALA A 395 26.93 7.14 -35.51
C ALA A 395 27.89 8.24 -35.98
N ALA A 396 28.73 8.78 -35.09
CA ALA A 396 29.72 9.79 -35.45
C ALA A 396 30.78 9.25 -36.43
N ILE A 397 31.19 7.99 -36.29
CA ILE A 397 32.16 7.34 -37.20
C ILE A 397 31.49 6.93 -38.52
N GLY A 398 30.27 6.38 -38.48
CA GLY A 398 29.54 5.96 -39.69
C GLY A 398 29.13 7.11 -40.61
N THR A 399 28.95 8.32 -40.07
CA THR A 399 28.60 9.53 -40.84
C THR A 399 29.76 10.01 -41.73
N VAL A 400 31.00 9.63 -41.43
CA VAL A 400 32.19 10.02 -42.22
C VAL A 400 32.30 9.20 -43.52
N ILE A 401 31.70 8.00 -43.58
CA ILE A 401 31.89 7.06 -44.70
C ILE A 401 30.73 7.12 -45.70
N ALA A 402 29.48 7.37 -45.27
CA ALA A 402 28.34 7.57 -46.17
C ALA A 402 27.17 8.29 -45.46
N PRO A 403 26.84 9.55 -45.85
CA PRO A 403 25.67 10.26 -45.31
C PRO A 403 24.36 9.50 -45.62
N GLY A 404 23.51 9.30 -44.63
CA GLY A 404 22.15 8.76 -44.79
C GLY A 404 22.01 7.23 -44.68
N LEU A 405 23.04 6.44 -44.98
CA LEU A 405 23.03 4.96 -44.84
C LEU A 405 24.00 4.44 -43.75
N GLY A 406 25.05 5.20 -43.42
CA GLY A 406 26.08 4.79 -42.45
C GLY A 406 25.71 4.97 -40.97
N THR A 407 24.67 5.75 -40.66
CA THR A 407 24.30 6.12 -39.28
C THR A 407 23.66 4.97 -38.50
N GLY A 408 22.81 4.16 -39.14
CA GLY A 408 22.20 2.98 -38.53
C GLY A 408 23.17 1.81 -38.38
N GLY A 409 24.01 1.57 -39.40
CA GLY A 409 24.99 0.48 -39.39
C GLY A 409 26.17 0.73 -38.44
N GLY A 410 26.71 1.96 -38.43
CA GLY A 410 27.83 2.36 -37.55
C GLY A 410 27.47 2.33 -36.07
N ALA A 411 26.23 2.69 -35.70
CA ALA A 411 25.73 2.63 -34.33
C ALA A 411 25.75 1.19 -33.77
N LYS A 412 25.39 0.20 -34.58
CA LYS A 412 25.38 -1.23 -34.18
C LYS A 412 26.80 -1.79 -33.99
N ILE A 413 27.73 -1.44 -34.88
CA ILE A 413 29.12 -1.90 -34.83
C ILE A 413 29.87 -1.22 -33.68
N GLY A 414 29.66 0.08 -33.45
CA GLY A 414 30.27 0.82 -32.35
C GLY A 414 29.86 0.32 -30.96
N ASP A 415 28.59 -0.05 -30.78
CA ASP A 415 28.10 -0.59 -29.50
C ASP A 415 28.67 -2.00 -29.23
N ALA A 416 28.80 -2.84 -30.25
CA ALA A 416 29.43 -4.17 -30.14
C ALA A 416 30.91 -4.08 -29.74
N ILE A 417 31.66 -3.15 -30.34
CA ILE A 417 33.09 -2.93 -30.03
C ILE A 417 33.27 -2.35 -28.63
N GLY A 418 32.45 -1.38 -28.24
CA GLY A 418 32.48 -0.80 -26.89
C GLY A 418 32.18 -1.83 -25.79
N THR A 419 31.29 -2.78 -26.06
CA THR A 419 30.94 -3.85 -25.12
C THR A 419 32.06 -4.89 -25.02
N GLY A 420 32.71 -5.26 -26.14
CA GLY A 420 33.85 -6.17 -26.17
C GLY A 420 35.08 -5.62 -25.45
N LEU A 421 35.38 -4.32 -25.60
CA LEU A 421 36.48 -3.66 -24.90
C LEU A 421 36.24 -3.56 -23.39
N LYS A 422 34.99 -3.32 -22.96
CA LYS A 422 34.66 -3.26 -21.53
C LYS A 422 34.71 -4.64 -20.85
N GLY A 423 34.44 -5.71 -21.58
CA GLY A 423 34.62 -7.09 -21.12
C GLY A 423 36.08 -7.53 -20.99
N LEU A 424 37.00 -6.91 -21.75
CA LEU A 424 38.44 -7.21 -21.72
C LEU A 424 39.24 -6.38 -20.70
N PHE A 425 38.72 -5.21 -20.29
CA PHE A 425 39.41 -4.29 -19.38
C PHE A 425 38.65 -3.95 -18.09
N GLY A 426 37.49 -4.57 -17.83
CA GLY A 426 36.68 -4.33 -16.64
C GLY A 426 36.91 -5.35 -15.52
N LYS A 427 37.88 -5.07 -14.63
CA LYS A 427 37.79 -5.38 -13.20
C LYS A 427 37.45 -4.10 -12.45
#